data_AF-A0A8H8QXI1-F1
#
_entry.id   AF-A0A8H8QXI1-F1
#
_cell.length_a   1.000
_cell.length_b   1.000
_cell.length_c   1.000
_cell.angle_alpha   90.00
_cell.angle_beta   90.00
_cell.angle_gamma   90.00
#
_symmetry.space_group_name_H-M   'P 1'
#
loop_
_entity.id
_entity.type
_entity.pdbx_description
1 polymer ?
#
loop_
_entity_poly.entity_id
_entity_poly.type
_entity_poly.pdbx_seq_one_letter_code
_entity_poly.pdbx_strand_id
1 'polypeptide(L)'
;MGFMGFMAFGLVHLLRIAQLILAVNVLALSGYGLVAHWYNADTLTAPPKQIDFLIFVPVFSFISVFYLEFVPRFAPKASHPYALFVVEILNTLFYFSGFIALAVFIGRLLFCRGSVCSAARADAVFAAFSWILWAASSVVGALKIFRGGFQNMKTDHQASSVMKEVPAQP
;
A
#
# COMPACT_ATOMS: atom_id res chain seq x y z
N MET A 1 -19.81 -11.44 19.13
CA MET A 1 -19.30 -10.36 18.24
C MET A 1 -18.06 -9.64 18.77
N GLY A 2 -17.73 -9.67 20.08
CA GLY A 2 -16.56 -8.95 20.64
C GLY A 2 -15.17 -9.54 20.33
N PHE A 3 -15.02 -10.87 20.23
CA PHE A 3 -13.70 -11.50 20.01
C PHE A 3 -13.15 -11.28 18.59
N MET A 4 -14.04 -11.25 17.59
CA MET A 4 -13.68 -11.04 16.19
C MET A 4 -13.32 -9.58 15.88
N GLY A 5 -13.89 -8.63 16.65
CA GLY A 5 -13.55 -7.21 16.55
C GLY A 5 -12.15 -6.89 17.10
N PHE A 6 -11.80 -7.46 18.26
CA PHE A 6 -10.47 -7.24 18.86
C PHE A 6 -9.34 -7.83 18.02
N MET A 7 -9.57 -9.02 17.46
CA MET A 7 -8.62 -9.69 16.58
C MET A 7 -8.45 -8.93 15.25
N ALA A 8 -9.52 -8.32 14.71
CA ALA A 8 -9.45 -7.51 13.49
C ALA A 8 -8.74 -6.16 13.69
N PHE A 9 -8.93 -5.49 14.84
CA PHE A 9 -8.19 -4.26 15.18
C PHE A 9 -6.69 -4.55 15.36
N GLY A 10 -6.35 -5.62 16.07
CA GLY A 10 -4.95 -6.07 16.19
C GLY A 10 -4.34 -6.46 14.84
N LEU A 11 -5.07 -7.23 14.02
CA LEU A 11 -4.58 -7.70 12.73
C LEU A 11 -4.33 -6.55 11.74
N VAL A 12 -5.18 -5.53 11.71
CA VAL A 12 -4.98 -4.35 10.85
C VAL A 12 -3.74 -3.57 11.29
N HIS A 13 -3.52 -3.35 12.60
CA HIS A 13 -2.31 -2.69 13.08
C HIS A 13 -1.04 -3.52 12.83
N LEU A 14 -1.10 -4.83 13.02
CA LEU A 14 0.02 -5.73 12.69
C LEU A 14 0.34 -5.70 11.19
N LEU A 15 -0.68 -5.64 10.34
CA LEU A 15 -0.51 -5.50 8.89
C LEU A 15 0.17 -4.16 8.53
N ARG A 16 -0.18 -3.06 9.21
CA ARG A 16 0.49 -1.76 9.04
C ARG A 16 1.95 -1.81 9.49
N ILE A 17 2.25 -2.45 10.62
CA ILE A 17 3.63 -2.64 11.09
C ILE A 17 4.44 -3.46 10.09
N ALA A 18 3.88 -4.55 9.56
CA ALA A 18 4.54 -5.36 8.54
C ALA A 18 4.81 -4.56 7.26
N GLN A 19 3.84 -3.75 6.80
CA GLN A 19 4.02 -2.84 5.66
C GLN A 19 5.13 -1.81 5.90
N LEU A 20 5.22 -1.24 7.10
CA LEU A 20 6.28 -0.30 7.47
C LEU A 20 7.65 -0.97 7.52
N ILE A 21 7.77 -2.14 8.14
CA ILE A 21 9.03 -2.89 8.22
C ILE A 21 9.53 -3.21 6.80
N LEU A 22 8.65 -3.68 5.93
CA LEU A 22 9.03 -3.97 4.55
C LEU A 22 9.40 -2.69 3.77
N ALA A 23 8.70 -1.58 3.98
CA ALA A 23 9.07 -0.29 3.40
C ALA A 23 10.45 0.20 3.89
N VAL A 24 10.78 0.02 5.18
CA VAL A 24 12.12 0.30 5.72
C VAL A 24 13.17 -0.56 5.02
N ASN A 25 12.91 -1.87 4.85
CA ASN A 25 13.86 -2.77 4.20
C ASN A 25 14.11 -2.37 2.73
N VAL A 26 13.06 -2.06 1.98
CA VAL A 26 13.16 -1.57 0.59
C VAL A 26 13.94 -0.25 0.53
N LEU A 27 13.65 0.69 1.44
CA LEU A 27 14.38 1.97 1.51
C LEU A 27 15.85 1.77 1.89
N ALA A 28 16.15 0.87 2.81
CA ALA A 28 17.51 0.57 3.25
C ALA A 28 18.33 -0.11 2.15
N LEU A 29 17.73 -1.05 1.41
CA LEU A 29 18.40 -1.76 0.32
C LEU A 29 18.61 -0.87 -0.91
N SER A 30 17.59 -0.10 -1.30
CA SER A 30 17.71 0.90 -2.37
C SER A 30 18.72 2.00 -2.01
N GLY A 31 18.70 2.47 -0.76
CA GLY A 31 19.65 3.43 -0.22
C GLY A 31 21.08 2.89 -0.14
N TYR A 32 21.27 1.64 0.32
CA TYR A 32 22.59 0.98 0.30
C TYR A 32 23.08 0.79 -1.12
N GLY A 33 22.22 0.35 -2.04
CA GLY A 33 22.55 0.21 -3.45
C GLY A 33 23.03 1.53 -4.06
N LEU A 34 22.34 2.62 -3.73
CA LEU A 34 22.74 3.97 -4.10
C LEU A 34 24.10 4.33 -3.49
N VAL A 35 24.24 4.30 -2.16
CA VAL A 35 25.47 4.69 -1.45
C VAL A 35 26.67 3.84 -1.88
N ALA A 36 26.51 2.52 -1.98
CA ALA A 36 27.58 1.61 -2.40
C ALA A 36 27.93 1.77 -3.88
N HIS A 37 26.96 2.03 -4.75
CA HIS A 37 27.22 2.37 -6.15
C HIS A 37 27.96 3.72 -6.24
N TRP A 38 27.53 4.75 -5.52
CA TRP A 38 28.20 6.06 -5.49
C TRP A 38 29.61 6.01 -4.89
N TYR A 39 29.82 5.29 -3.80
CA TYR A 39 31.13 5.16 -3.15
C TYR A 39 32.12 4.31 -3.96
N ASN A 40 31.65 3.34 -4.75
CA ASN A 40 32.53 2.54 -5.61
C ASN A 40 32.65 3.12 -7.03
N ALA A 41 31.74 4.01 -7.44
CA ALA A 41 31.78 4.70 -8.72
C ALA A 41 32.12 6.17 -8.48
N ASP A 42 33.36 6.44 -8.06
CA ASP A 42 33.93 7.78 -8.09
C ASP A 42 33.83 8.33 -9.54
N THR A 43 32.94 9.31 -9.75
CA THR A 43 32.80 10.18 -10.93
C THR A 43 32.25 9.58 -12.26
N LEU A 44 31.02 10.02 -12.64
CA LEU A 44 30.45 10.08 -14.03
C LEU A 44 29.29 9.13 -14.43
N THR A 45 28.56 8.48 -13.52
CA THR A 45 27.28 7.85 -13.90
C THR A 45 26.13 8.27 -12.98
N ALA A 46 25.10 8.86 -13.56
CA ALA A 46 23.86 9.18 -12.85
C ALA A 46 23.20 7.88 -12.35
N PRO A 47 22.54 7.89 -11.17
CA PRO A 47 21.87 6.71 -10.65
C PRO A 47 20.79 6.26 -11.64
N PRO A 48 20.63 4.93 -11.83
CA PRO A 48 19.60 4.40 -12.72
C PRO A 48 18.22 4.79 -12.18
N LYS A 49 17.36 5.30 -13.06
CA LYS A 49 16.05 5.90 -12.73
C LYS A 49 15.12 4.95 -11.95
N GLN A 50 15.35 3.65 -12.05
CA GLN A 50 14.62 2.61 -11.33
C GLN A 50 14.90 2.65 -9.82
N ILE A 51 16.13 2.96 -9.40
CA ILE A 51 16.50 3.07 -7.98
C ILE A 51 15.86 4.33 -7.36
N ASP A 52 15.88 5.45 -8.09
CA ASP A 52 15.23 6.70 -7.64
C ASP A 52 13.73 6.48 -7.39
N PHE A 53 13.06 5.72 -8.27
CA PHE A 53 11.66 5.36 -8.10
C PHE A 53 11.44 4.47 -6.86
N LEU A 54 12.32 3.49 -6.62
CA LEU A 54 12.24 2.61 -5.46
C LEU A 54 12.56 3.29 -4.11
N ILE A 55 13.14 4.49 -4.12
CA ILE A 55 13.28 5.33 -2.92
C ILE A 55 12.00 6.13 -2.68
N PHE A 56 11.38 6.64 -3.75
CA PHE A 56 10.11 7.35 -3.66
C PHE A 56 8.98 6.46 -3.14
N VAL A 57 8.89 5.22 -3.62
CA VAL A 57 7.82 4.26 -3.25
C VAL A 57 7.69 4.03 -1.73
N PRO A 58 8.75 3.65 -0.98
CA PRO A 58 8.67 3.45 0.45
C PRO A 58 8.43 4.76 1.21
N VAL A 59 8.95 5.91 0.74
CA VAL A 59 8.64 7.22 1.34
C VAL A 59 7.15 7.55 1.20
N PHE A 60 6.57 7.34 0.02
CA PHE A 60 5.15 7.48 -0.20
C PHE A 60 4.34 6.49 0.68
N SER A 61 4.84 5.27 0.85
CA SER A 61 4.26 4.26 1.74
C SER A 61 4.25 4.71 3.20
N PHE A 62 5.29 5.38 3.71
CA PHE A 62 5.29 5.95 5.06
C PHE A 62 4.21 7.02 5.23
N ILE A 63 4.14 7.97 4.28
CA ILE A 63 3.13 9.03 4.29
C ILE A 63 1.72 8.42 4.23
N SER A 64 1.55 7.38 3.42
CA SER A 64 0.29 6.67 3.26
C SER A 64 -0.16 5.97 4.54
N VAL A 65 0.75 5.26 5.22
CA VAL A 65 0.45 4.65 6.53
C VAL A 65 0.09 5.72 7.55
N PHE A 66 0.82 6.85 7.58
CA PHE A 66 0.50 7.96 8.46
C PHE A 66 -0.90 8.53 8.17
N TYR A 67 -1.25 8.73 6.90
CA TYR A 67 -2.58 9.17 6.48
C TYR A 67 -3.68 8.19 6.92
N LEU A 68 -3.46 6.89 6.70
CA LEU A 68 -4.44 5.85 7.05
C LEU A 68 -4.64 5.70 8.57
N GLU A 69 -3.66 6.03 9.39
CA GLU A 69 -3.73 5.97 10.86
C GLU A 69 -4.32 7.24 11.48
N PHE A 70 -3.94 8.42 10.96
CA PHE A 70 -4.35 9.72 11.51
C PHE A 70 -5.76 10.15 11.07
N VAL A 71 -6.12 9.93 9.80
CA VAL A 71 -7.42 10.36 9.24
C VAL A 71 -8.62 9.79 10.00
N PRO A 72 -8.72 8.48 10.28
CA PRO A 72 -9.86 7.94 11.03
C PRO A 72 -9.89 8.43 12.48
N ARG A 73 -8.76 8.89 13.04
CA ARG A 73 -8.65 9.31 14.44
C ARG A 73 -8.99 10.78 14.66
N PHE A 74 -8.64 11.65 13.71
CA PHE A 74 -8.84 13.10 13.83
C PHE A 74 -10.08 13.62 13.11
N ALA A 75 -10.54 12.98 12.03
CA ALA A 75 -11.64 13.51 11.23
C ALA A 75 -12.57 12.41 10.68
N PRO A 76 -13.34 11.71 11.54
CA PRO A 76 -14.27 10.65 11.12
C PRO A 76 -15.41 11.15 10.19
N LYS A 77 -15.66 12.47 10.15
CA LYS A 77 -16.62 13.08 9.22
C LYS A 77 -16.02 13.46 7.85
N ALA A 78 -14.70 13.55 7.73
CA ALA A 78 -14.00 13.86 6.49
C ALA A 78 -13.39 12.62 5.81
N SER A 79 -13.36 11.47 6.48
CA SER A 79 -12.86 10.21 5.93
C SER A 79 -13.82 9.67 4.86
N HIS A 80 -13.68 10.18 3.63
CA HIS A 80 -14.32 9.56 2.49
C HIS A 80 -13.67 8.19 2.27
N PRO A 81 -14.42 7.09 2.33
CA PRO A 81 -13.86 5.73 2.21
C PRO A 81 -13.12 5.55 0.87
N TYR A 82 -13.50 6.31 -0.16
CA TYR A 82 -12.82 6.38 -1.44
C TYR A 82 -11.40 6.96 -1.36
N ALA A 83 -11.17 7.99 -0.55
CA ALA A 83 -9.84 8.62 -0.44
C ALA A 83 -8.82 7.66 0.20
N LEU A 84 -9.23 6.96 1.27
CA LEU A 84 -8.39 5.94 1.90
C LEU A 84 -8.09 4.79 0.93
N PHE A 85 -9.10 4.35 0.18
CA PHE A 85 -8.96 3.28 -0.81
C PHE A 85 -8.02 3.67 -1.97
N VAL A 86 -8.10 4.91 -2.46
CA VAL A 86 -7.19 5.42 -3.50
C VAL A 86 -5.73 5.37 -3.03
N VAL A 87 -5.45 5.75 -1.78
CA VAL A 87 -4.10 5.70 -1.23
C VAL A 87 -3.55 4.27 -1.18
N GLU A 88 -4.38 3.27 -0.83
CA GLU A 88 -3.96 1.87 -0.85
C GLU A 88 -3.69 1.34 -2.27
N ILE A 89 -4.52 1.71 -3.24
CA ILE A 89 -4.31 1.34 -4.65
C ILE A 89 -3.03 1.97 -5.18
N LEU A 90 -2.77 3.25 -4.89
CA LEU A 90 -1.57 3.94 -5.36
C LEU A 90 -0.29 3.24 -4.86
N ASN A 91 -0.24 2.88 -3.58
CA ASN A 91 0.88 2.08 -3.06
C ASN A 91 1.02 0.74 -3.77
N THR A 92 -0.10 0.05 -3.98
CA THR A 92 -0.11 -1.22 -4.71
C THR A 92 0.47 -1.03 -6.11
N LEU A 93 0.05 -0.01 -6.86
CA LEU A 93 0.56 0.25 -8.21
C LEU A 93 2.04 0.65 -8.21
N PHE A 94 2.48 1.44 -7.24
CA PHE A 94 3.88 1.88 -7.15
C PHE A 94 4.82 0.73 -6.79
N TYR A 95 4.46 -0.13 -5.83
CA TYR A 95 5.26 -1.32 -5.56
C TYR A 95 5.25 -2.28 -6.76
N PHE A 96 4.10 -2.44 -7.43
CA PHE A 96 3.99 -3.30 -8.62
C PHE A 96 4.92 -2.87 -9.75
N SER A 97 4.84 -1.59 -10.15
CA SER A 97 5.69 -1.06 -11.21
C SER A 97 7.17 -1.04 -10.79
N GLY A 98 7.44 -0.76 -9.52
CA GLY A 98 8.79 -0.68 -8.97
C GLY A 98 9.53 -2.02 -9.04
N PHE A 99 8.92 -3.10 -8.53
CA PHE A 99 9.59 -4.41 -8.53
C PHE A 99 9.80 -4.93 -9.95
N ILE A 100 8.85 -4.69 -10.88
CA ILE A 100 8.98 -5.10 -12.29
C ILE A 100 10.09 -4.31 -12.97
N ALA A 101 10.12 -2.99 -12.78
CA ALA A 101 11.16 -2.14 -13.35
C ALA A 101 12.56 -2.57 -12.90
N LEU A 102 12.71 -2.90 -11.61
CA LEU A 102 13.97 -3.40 -11.07
C LEU A 102 14.32 -4.80 -11.59
N ALA A 103 13.34 -5.71 -11.67
CA ALA A 103 13.56 -7.06 -12.20
C ALA A 103 13.99 -7.04 -13.68
N VAL A 104 13.35 -6.22 -14.52
CA VAL A 104 13.72 -6.07 -15.94
C VAL A 104 15.09 -5.43 -16.07
N PHE A 105 15.42 -4.45 -15.23
CA PHE A 105 16.74 -3.84 -15.21
C PHE A 105 17.82 -4.90 -14.91
N ILE A 106 17.68 -5.65 -13.81
CA ILE A 106 18.59 -6.73 -13.41
C ILE A 106 18.72 -7.79 -14.52
N GLY A 107 17.60 -8.17 -15.15
CA GLY A 107 17.58 -9.17 -16.22
C GLY A 107 18.31 -8.75 -17.50
N ARG A 108 18.53 -7.45 -17.73
CA ARG A 108 19.28 -6.93 -18.89
C ARG A 108 20.78 -6.79 -18.62
N LEU A 109 21.24 -6.89 -17.37
CA LEU A 109 22.67 -6.82 -17.05
C LEU A 109 23.34 -8.18 -17.31
N LEU A 110 24.18 -8.25 -18.34
CA LEU A 110 24.96 -9.44 -18.70
C LEU A 110 25.91 -9.90 -17.58
N PHE A 111 26.39 -8.97 -16.74
CA PHE A 111 27.23 -9.26 -15.59
C PHE A 111 26.75 -8.47 -14.36
N CYS A 112 26.02 -9.12 -13.48
CA CYS A 112 25.57 -8.56 -12.21
C CYS A 112 26.30 -9.32 -11.09
N ARG A 113 27.45 -8.80 -10.66
CA ARG A 113 28.33 -9.43 -9.66
C ARG A 113 28.68 -8.41 -8.57
N GLY A 114 28.74 -8.86 -7.32
CA GLY A 114 29.04 -8.01 -6.16
C GLY A 114 27.85 -7.78 -5.23
N SER A 115 28.10 -7.10 -4.10
CA SER A 115 27.12 -6.86 -3.04
C SER A 115 25.93 -6.02 -3.52
N VAL A 116 26.17 -5.05 -4.41
CA VAL A 116 25.12 -4.18 -4.97
C VAL A 116 24.09 -4.96 -5.79
N CYS A 117 24.54 -5.95 -6.58
CA CYS A 117 23.64 -6.81 -7.35
C CYS A 117 22.78 -7.70 -6.44
N SER A 118 23.39 -8.28 -5.41
CA SER A 118 22.66 -9.09 -4.44
C SER A 118 21.64 -8.25 -3.67
N ALA A 119 22.01 -7.02 -3.30
CA ALA A 119 21.10 -6.06 -2.68
C ALA A 119 19.92 -5.72 -3.60
N ALA A 120 20.17 -5.42 -4.88
CA ALA A 120 19.11 -5.13 -5.86
C ALA A 120 18.15 -6.33 -6.08
N ARG A 121 18.66 -7.56 -6.10
CA ARG A 121 17.81 -8.77 -6.17
C ARG A 121 16.96 -8.93 -4.92
N ALA A 122 17.54 -8.72 -3.74
CA ALA A 122 16.80 -8.77 -2.48
C ALA A 122 15.73 -7.67 -2.44
N ASP A 123 16.06 -6.46 -2.90
CA ASP A 123 15.16 -5.31 -2.96
C ASP A 123 13.93 -5.60 -3.83
N ALA A 124 14.12 -6.22 -5.01
CA ALA A 124 13.01 -6.66 -5.87
C ALA A 124 12.07 -7.64 -5.15
N VAL A 125 12.63 -8.57 -4.36
CA VAL A 125 11.84 -9.55 -3.59
C VAL A 125 11.05 -8.87 -2.46
N PHE A 126 11.69 -7.98 -1.69
CA PHE A 126 11.00 -7.23 -0.64
C PHE A 126 9.91 -6.31 -1.20
N ALA A 127 10.18 -5.64 -2.34
CA ALA A 127 9.18 -4.84 -3.04
C ALA A 127 7.98 -5.69 -3.52
N ALA A 128 8.22 -6.92 -3.99
CA ALA A 128 7.14 -7.85 -4.34
C ALA A 128 6.31 -8.28 -3.13
N PHE A 129 6.94 -8.54 -1.97
CA PHE A 129 6.19 -8.82 -0.74
C PHE A 129 5.37 -7.62 -0.26
N SER A 130 5.93 -6.41 -0.34
CA SER A 130 5.21 -5.17 -0.08
C SER A 130 3.99 -5.03 -0.99
N TRP A 131 4.14 -5.33 -2.29
CA TRP A 131 3.04 -5.32 -3.25
C TRP A 131 1.90 -6.26 -2.82
N ILE A 132 2.21 -7.49 -2.42
CA ILE A 132 1.20 -8.46 -1.95
C ILE A 132 0.44 -7.93 -0.73
N LEU A 133 1.15 -7.36 0.24
CA LEU A 133 0.51 -6.81 1.45
C LEU A 133 -0.39 -5.62 1.13
N TRP A 134 0.06 -4.70 0.27
CA TRP A 134 -0.73 -3.55 -0.16
C TRP A 134 -1.94 -3.98 -1.01
N ALA A 135 -1.78 -4.98 -1.88
CA ALA A 135 -2.87 -5.55 -2.66
C ALA A 135 -3.91 -6.22 -1.75
N ALA A 136 -3.47 -7.05 -0.80
CA ALA A 136 -4.36 -7.69 0.17
C ALA A 136 -5.15 -6.67 1.00
N SER A 137 -4.47 -5.61 1.46
CA SER A 137 -5.12 -4.50 2.17
C SER A 137 -6.18 -3.82 1.30
N SER A 138 -5.83 -3.49 0.06
CA SER A 138 -6.73 -2.87 -0.91
C SER A 138 -7.97 -3.73 -1.18
N VAL A 139 -7.82 -5.05 -1.32
CA VAL A 139 -8.95 -5.98 -1.52
C VAL A 139 -9.88 -5.96 -0.31
N VAL A 140 -9.34 -5.97 0.91
CA VAL A 140 -10.15 -5.86 2.14
C VAL A 140 -10.86 -4.51 2.19
N GLY A 141 -10.19 -3.42 1.82
CA GLY A 141 -10.78 -2.09 1.69
C GLY A 141 -11.95 -2.05 0.70
N ALA A 142 -11.75 -2.59 -0.51
CA ALA A 142 -12.78 -2.69 -1.54
C ALA A 142 -14.01 -3.47 -1.05
N LEU A 143 -13.79 -4.64 -0.44
CA LEU A 143 -14.89 -5.47 0.08
C LEU A 143 -15.73 -4.75 1.14
N LYS A 144 -15.10 -3.92 1.99
CA LYS A 144 -15.83 -3.10 2.98
C LYS A 144 -16.71 -2.05 2.30
N ILE A 145 -16.19 -1.37 1.27
CA ILE A 145 -16.94 -0.35 0.51
C ILE A 145 -18.14 -0.99 -0.21
N PHE A 146 -17.92 -2.10 -0.93
CA PHE A 146 -18.99 -2.80 -1.65
C PHE A 146 -20.07 -3.33 -0.72
N ARG A 147 -19.71 -3.91 0.44
CA ARG A 147 -20.67 -4.38 1.44
C ARG A 147 -21.47 -3.24 2.07
N GLY A 148 -20.83 -2.13 2.42
CA GLY A 148 -21.51 -0.95 2.97
C GLY A 148 -22.51 -0.34 1.98
N GLY A 149 -22.15 -0.27 0.70
CA GLY A 149 -23.08 0.20 -0.36
C GLY A 149 -24.32 -0.68 -0.49
N PHE A 150 -24.16 -2.01 -0.43
CA PHE A 150 -25.27 -2.95 -0.54
C PHE A 150 -26.22 -2.88 0.67
N GLN A 151 -25.69 -2.62 1.87
CA GLN A 151 -26.49 -2.45 3.08
C GLN A 151 -27.33 -1.17 3.03
N ASN A 152 -26.75 -0.05 2.58
CA ASN A 152 -27.47 1.21 2.42
C ASN A 152 -28.63 1.09 1.42
N MET A 153 -28.39 0.44 0.27
CA MET A 153 -29.44 0.15 -0.72
C MET A 153 -30.61 -0.65 -0.14
N LYS A 154 -30.32 -1.65 0.71
CA LYS A 154 -31.35 -2.48 1.35
C LYS A 154 -32.18 -1.66 2.36
N THR A 155 -31.53 -0.79 3.13
CA THR A 155 -32.20 0.12 4.07
C THR A 155 -33.11 1.11 3.35
N ASP A 156 -32.65 1.71 2.24
CA ASP A 156 -33.45 2.64 1.44
C ASP A 156 -34.68 1.96 0.82
N HIS A 157 -34.50 0.74 0.31
CA HIS A 157 -35.61 -0.05 -0.21
C HIS A 157 -36.62 -0.39 0.89
N GLN A 158 -36.16 -0.73 2.09
CA GLN A 158 -37.03 -1.04 3.24
C GLN A 158 -37.75 0.21 3.76
N ALA A 159 -37.09 1.37 3.76
CA ALA A 159 -37.73 2.66 4.10
C ALA A 159 -38.82 3.01 3.08
N SER A 160 -38.57 2.80 1.78
CA SER A 160 -39.56 3.04 0.72
C SER A 160 -40.79 2.14 0.83
N SER A 161 -40.62 0.86 1.19
CA SER A 161 -41.75 -0.04 1.41
C SER A 161 -42.58 0.35 2.63
N VAL A 162 -41.93 0.73 3.75
CA VAL A 162 -42.64 1.18 4.96
C VAL A 162 -43.46 2.44 4.70
N MET A 163 -42.93 3.40 3.94
CA MET A 163 -43.65 4.64 3.60
C MET A 163 -44.89 4.43 2.73
N LYS A 164 -44.94 3.37 1.91
CA LYS A 164 -46.13 3.03 1.13
C LYS A 164 -47.24 2.38 1.97
N GLU A 165 -46.88 1.84 3.13
CA GLU A 165 -47.78 1.03 3.95
C GLU A 165 -48.38 1.81 5.12
N VAL A 166 -47.86 3.00 5.44
CA VAL A 166 -48.52 3.96 6.34
C VAL A 166 -49.71 4.56 5.58
N PRO A 167 -50.97 4.16 5.88
CA PRO A 167 -52.10 4.84 5.32
C PRO A 167 -52.07 6.27 5.85
N ALA A 168 -52.30 7.25 4.98
CA ALA A 168 -52.51 8.64 5.37
C ALA A 168 -53.59 8.66 6.46
N GLN A 169 -53.17 8.76 7.72
CA GLN A 169 -54.11 8.96 8.81
C GLN A 169 -54.52 10.45 8.75
N PRO A 170 -55.82 10.72 8.92
CA PRO A 170 -56.51 11.91 8.43
C PRO A 170 -56.02 13.23 9.03
#